data_AF-A0A0F6X1C1-F1
#
_entry.id   AF-A0A0F6X1C1-F1
#
_cell.length_a   1.000
_cell.length_b   1.000
_cell.length_c   1.000
_cell.angle_alpha   90.00
_cell.angle_beta   90.00
_cell.angle_gamma   90.00
#
_symmetry.space_group_name_H-M   'P 1'
#
loop_
_entity.id
_entity.type
_entity.pdbx_description
1 polymer ?
#
loop_
_entity_poly.entity_id
_entity_poly.type
_entity_poly.pdbx_seq_one_letter_code
_entity_poly.pdbx_strand_id
1 'polypeptide(L)'
;TMGSGGTGSGKWTMLGSMMGEYDVQSGEVWAERSIAYVPQQAWIMNATVRSNILFFDEERAADLQDVIRCCQLEADVAQLSGGLETEIGENGVNLSGGQKARV
;
A
#
# COMPACT_ATOMS: atom_id res chain seq x y z
N THR A 1 12.89 9.87 -8.23
CA THR A 1 12.57 11.07 -9.04
C THR A 1 11.20 11.58 -8.64
N MET A 2 11.01 12.88 -8.45
CA MET A 2 9.69 13.46 -8.10
C MET A 2 8.96 13.90 -9.37
N GLY A 3 7.72 13.44 -9.58
CA GLY A 3 6.87 13.86 -10.69
C GLY A 3 5.80 14.84 -10.23
N SER A 4 5.99 16.14 -10.45
CA SER A 4 5.02 17.19 -10.12
C SER A 4 4.34 17.75 -11.37
N GLY A 5 3.04 18.01 -11.31
CA GLY A 5 2.25 18.63 -12.37
C GLY A 5 0.81 18.88 -11.94
N GLY A 6 0.06 19.73 -12.65
CA GLY A 6 -1.33 20.06 -12.32
C GLY A 6 -2.31 18.88 -12.43
N THR A 7 -3.56 19.09 -12.01
CA THR A 7 -4.63 18.09 -12.22
C THR A 7 -4.79 17.81 -13.72
N GLY A 8 -4.95 16.53 -14.10
CA GLY A 8 -5.06 16.14 -15.51
C GLY A 8 -3.74 16.10 -16.30
N SER A 9 -2.59 16.31 -15.66
CA SER A 9 -1.27 16.28 -16.35
C SER A 9 -0.78 14.88 -16.73
N GLY A 10 -1.62 13.85 -16.65
CA GLY A 10 -1.25 12.48 -17.06
C GLY A 10 -0.39 11.67 -16.09
N LYS A 11 -0.16 12.13 -14.84
CA LYS A 11 0.65 11.39 -13.84
C LYS A 11 0.13 9.97 -13.59
N TRP A 12 -1.19 9.82 -13.48
CA TRP A 12 -1.84 8.51 -13.28
C TRP A 12 -1.68 7.62 -14.50
N THR A 13 -1.93 8.18 -15.69
CA THR A 13 -1.78 7.48 -16.97
C THR A 13 -0.34 6.99 -17.16
N MET A 14 0.65 7.78 -16.73
CA MET A 14 2.06 7.39 -16.75
C MET A 14 2.34 6.19 -15.84
N LEU A 15 1.85 6.20 -14.59
CA LEU A 15 2.01 5.06 -13.67
C LEU A 15 1.28 3.81 -14.19
N GLY A 16 0.05 3.94 -14.66
CA GLY A 16 -0.71 2.82 -15.23
C GLY A 16 -0.01 2.22 -16.45
N SER A 17 0.61 3.04 -17.31
CA SER A 17 1.37 2.56 -18.47
C SER A 17 2.60 1.75 -18.05
N MET A 18 3.28 2.16 -16.97
CA MET A 18 4.41 1.40 -16.39
C MET A 18 3.97 0.08 -15.75
N MET A 19 2.75 0.02 -15.20
CA MET A 19 2.16 -1.20 -14.65
C MET A 19 1.51 -2.10 -15.72
N GLY A 20 1.44 -1.65 -16.97
CA GLY A 20 0.81 -2.39 -18.07
C GLY A 20 -0.72 -2.27 -18.15
N GLU A 21 -1.33 -1.31 -17.46
CA GLU A 21 -2.78 -1.05 -17.48
C GLU A 21 -3.26 -0.38 -18.79
N TYR A 22 -2.35 0.24 -19.54
CA TYR A 22 -2.65 0.99 -20.76
C TYR A 22 -1.76 0.56 -21.93
N ASP A 23 -2.35 0.49 -23.13
CA ASP A 23 -1.61 0.24 -24.37
C ASP A 23 -0.78 1.46 -24.79
N VAL A 24 0.51 1.22 -25.05
CA VAL A 24 1.44 2.24 -25.55
C VAL A 24 1.32 2.33 -27.07
N GLN A 25 0.71 3.41 -27.58
CA GLN A 25 0.52 3.60 -29.03
C GLN A 25 1.83 3.87 -29.79
N SER A 26 2.83 4.46 -29.14
CA SER A 26 4.13 4.76 -29.72
C SER A 26 5.20 4.95 -28.65
N GLY A 27 6.46 4.63 -28.97
CA GLY A 27 7.58 4.67 -28.02
C GLY A 27 7.78 3.36 -27.24
N GLU A 28 8.64 3.38 -26.24
CA GLU A 28 8.96 2.24 -25.39
C GLU A 28 8.77 2.59 -23.91
N VAL A 29 8.16 1.67 -23.16
CA VAL A 29 8.02 1.74 -21.70
C VAL A 29 8.62 0.46 -21.14
N TRP A 30 9.54 0.60 -20.20
CA TRP A 30 10.17 -0.51 -19.49
C TRP A 30 10.13 -0.25 -17.99
N ALA A 31 9.92 -1.32 -17.22
CA ALA A 31 9.96 -1.30 -15.77
C ALA A 31 10.57 -2.62 -15.27
N GLU A 32 11.13 -2.60 -14.06
CA GLU A 32 11.65 -3.80 -13.41
C GLU A 32 10.54 -4.81 -13.14
N ARG A 33 10.90 -6.10 -13.03
CA ARG A 33 9.93 -7.18 -12.80
C ARG A 33 9.20 -7.07 -11.45
N SER A 34 9.80 -6.43 -10.46
CA SER A 34 9.24 -6.29 -9.12
C SER A 34 8.94 -4.82 -8.84
N ILE A 35 7.66 -4.46 -8.84
CA ILE A 35 7.17 -3.10 -8.62
C ILE A 35 6.26 -3.10 -7.40
N ALA A 36 6.52 -2.22 -6.44
CA ALA A 36 5.60 -1.93 -5.35
C ALA A 36 4.71 -0.74 -5.77
N TYR A 37 3.40 -0.91 -5.65
CA TYR A 37 2.42 0.12 -6.01
C TYR A 37 1.56 0.48 -4.80
N VAL A 38 1.42 1.79 -4.54
CA VAL A 38 0.56 2.33 -3.48
C VAL A 38 -0.49 3.22 -4.15
N PRO A 39 -1.78 2.79 -4.19
CA PRO A 39 -2.83 3.57 -4.83
C PRO A 39 -3.17 4.84 -4.02
N GLN A 40 -3.76 5.83 -4.69
CA GLN A 40 -4.25 7.03 -4.00
C GLN A 40 -5.32 6.72 -2.95
N GLN A 41 -6.18 5.73 -3.22
CA GLN A 41 -7.14 5.21 -2.26
C GLN A 41 -6.66 3.82 -1.81
N ALA A 42 -6.27 3.71 -0.54
CA ALA A 42 -5.82 2.45 0.04
C ALA A 42 -6.90 1.37 -0.06
N TRP A 43 -6.48 0.17 -0.47
CA TRP A 43 -7.31 -1.02 -0.47
C TRP A 43 -6.85 -1.92 0.66
N ILE A 44 -7.78 -2.30 1.54
CA ILE A 44 -7.49 -3.07 2.75
C ILE A 44 -8.27 -4.37 2.71
N MET A 45 -7.56 -5.47 2.95
CA MET A 45 -8.10 -6.81 3.02
C MET A 45 -8.92 -6.99 4.31
N ASN A 46 -10.02 -7.72 4.22
CA ASN A 46 -10.78 -8.17 5.39
C ASN A 46 -10.02 -9.32 6.06
N ALA A 47 -8.99 -8.96 6.82
CA ALA A 47 -8.04 -9.84 7.49
C ALA A 47 -7.40 -9.06 8.65
N THR A 48 -6.48 -9.71 9.39
CA THR A 48 -5.74 -9.05 10.46
C THR A 48 -4.86 -7.90 9.97
N VAL A 49 -4.48 -6.98 10.87
CA VAL A 49 -3.46 -5.95 10.59
C VAL A 49 -2.15 -6.59 10.12
N ARG A 50 -1.72 -7.69 10.74
CA ARG A 50 -0.53 -8.45 10.32
C ARG A 50 -0.65 -8.89 8.87
N SER A 51 -1.78 -9.50 8.50
CA SER A 51 -2.01 -10.01 7.14
C SER A 51 -2.06 -8.89 6.10
N ASN A 52 -2.54 -7.70 6.46
CA ASN A 52 -2.48 -6.55 5.57
C ASN A 52 -1.05 -6.03 5.38
N ILE A 53 -0.21 -6.03 6.42
CA ILE A 53 1.19 -5.59 6.31
C ILE A 53 2.06 -6.62 5.55
N LEU A 54 1.87 -7.91 5.82
CA LEU A 54 2.63 -8.99 5.16
C LEU A 54 2.06 -9.36 3.78
N PHE A 55 0.82 -8.97 3.49
CA PHE A 55 0.05 -9.45 2.33
C PHE A 55 0.13 -10.99 2.20
N PHE A 56 0.66 -11.48 1.08
CA PHE A 56 0.76 -12.90 0.75
C PHE A 56 2.15 -13.50 1.07
N ASP A 57 3.01 -12.77 1.79
CA ASP A 57 4.39 -13.16 2.07
C ASP A 57 4.62 -13.37 3.58
N GLU A 58 4.18 -14.54 4.07
CA GLU A 58 4.32 -14.94 5.48
C GLU A 58 5.78 -15.19 5.89
N GLU A 59 6.68 -15.45 4.94
CA GLU A 59 8.10 -15.72 5.21
C GLU A 59 8.86 -14.50 5.73
N ARG A 60 8.32 -13.29 5.49
CA ARG A 60 8.91 -12.01 5.94
C ARG A 60 8.47 -11.55 7.32
N ALA A 61 7.84 -12.41 8.11
CA ALA A 61 7.42 -12.09 9.48
C ALA A 61 8.56 -11.57 10.37
N ALA A 62 9.82 -11.92 10.07
CA ALA A 62 11.00 -11.42 10.77
C ALA A 62 11.22 -9.90 10.60
N ASP A 63 10.83 -9.33 9.46
CA ASP A 63 10.99 -7.90 9.15
C ASP A 63 9.85 -7.04 9.74
N LEU A 64 8.79 -7.68 10.26
CA LEU A 64 7.54 -7.01 10.62
C LEU A 64 7.73 -5.91 11.67
N GLN A 65 8.57 -6.14 12.68
CA GLN A 65 8.85 -5.12 13.70
C GLN A 65 9.55 -3.89 13.12
N ASP A 66 10.47 -4.09 12.19
CA ASP A 66 11.19 -2.98 11.55
C ASP A 66 10.24 -2.18 10.64
N VAL A 67 9.35 -2.84 9.91
CA VAL A 67 8.31 -2.19 9.10
C VAL A 67 7.37 -1.35 9.97
N ILE A 68 6.87 -1.91 11.07
CA ILE A 68 5.99 -1.19 12.00
C ILE A 68 6.68 0.08 12.50
N ARG A 69 7.97 -0.01 12.86
CA ARG A 69 8.75 1.14 13.33
C ARG A 69 8.99 2.17 12.25
N CYS A 70 9.39 1.75 11.06
CA CYS A 70 9.67 2.65 9.95
C CYS A 70 8.40 3.38 9.45
N CYS A 71 7.23 2.73 9.51
CA CYS A 71 5.94 3.32 9.14
C CYS A 71 5.24 4.04 10.31
N GLN A 72 5.86 4.12 11.50
CA GLN A 72 5.29 4.73 12.71
C GLN A 72 3.91 4.16 13.08
N LEU A 73 3.78 2.83 12.97
CA LEU A 73 2.54 2.12 13.25
C LEU A 73 2.44 1.65 14.71
N GLU A 74 3.48 1.79 15.55
CA GLU A 74 3.47 1.26 16.92
C GLU A 74 2.31 1.82 17.75
N ALA A 75 2.10 3.14 17.68
CA ALA A 75 1.03 3.81 18.42
C ALA A 75 -0.36 3.39 17.93
N ASP A 76 -0.52 3.21 16.62
CA ASP A 76 -1.78 2.76 16.02
C ASP A 76 -2.09 1.32 16.45
N VAL A 77 -1.11 0.41 16.33
CA VAL A 77 -1.26 -0.98 16.73
C VAL A 77 -1.54 -1.10 18.23
N ALA A 78 -0.90 -0.28 19.08
CA ALA A 78 -1.13 -0.28 20.52
C ALA A 78 -2.53 0.19 20.95
N GLN A 79 -3.21 0.97 20.10
CA GLN A 79 -4.60 1.39 20.35
C GLN A 79 -5.62 0.30 20.01
N LEU A 80 -5.24 -0.69 19.19
CA LEU A 80 -6.11 -1.79 18.82
C LEU A 80 -6.10 -2.85 19.92
N SER A 81 -7.29 -3.29 20.34
CA SER A 81 -7.45 -4.26 21.44
C SER A 81 -6.78 -5.62 21.18
N GLY A 82 -6.63 -6.02 19.92
CA GLY A 82 -5.92 -7.24 19.51
C GLY A 82 -4.51 -7.00 18.95
N GLY A 83 -4.02 -5.75 18.95
CA GLY A 83 -2.77 -5.38 18.31
C GLY A 83 -2.73 -5.80 16.83
N LEU A 84 -1.68 -6.51 16.43
CA LEU A 84 -1.48 -7.00 15.06
C LEU A 84 -2.50 -8.08 14.64
N GLU A 85 -3.09 -8.79 15.60
CA GLU A 85 -4.10 -9.82 15.35
C GLU A 85 -5.53 -9.24 15.30
N THR A 86 -5.66 -7.91 15.36
CA THR A 86 -6.96 -7.24 15.23
C THR A 86 -7.48 -7.42 13.81
N GLU A 87 -8.68 -8.01 13.70
CA GLU A 87 -9.41 -8.12 12.44
C GLU A 87 -9.81 -6.74 11.91
N ILE A 88 -9.46 -6.46 10.66
CA ILE A 88 -9.89 -5.24 9.98
C ILE A 88 -11.18 -5.54 9.21
N GLY A 89 -12.28 -4.90 9.64
CA GLY A 89 -13.57 -5.01 8.96
C GLY A 89 -13.55 -4.48 7.52
N GLU A 90 -14.55 -4.87 6.73
CA GLU A 90 -14.67 -4.56 5.30
C GLU A 90 -14.36 -3.07 4.98
N ASN A 91 -13.50 -2.85 3.97
CA ASN A 91 -12.99 -1.53 3.57
C ASN A 91 -12.26 -0.74 4.69
N GLY A 92 -11.77 -1.41 5.73
CA GLY A 92 -11.03 -0.77 6.81
C GLY A 92 -11.88 0.13 7.70
N VAL A 93 -13.16 -0.21 7.92
CA VAL A 93 -14.08 0.64 8.72
C VAL A 93 -13.56 0.98 10.13
N ASN A 94 -12.69 0.11 10.67
CA ASN A 94 -12.07 0.28 11.99
C ASN A 94 -10.82 1.18 11.98
N LEU A 95 -10.38 1.68 10.82
CA LEU A 95 -9.19 2.51 10.66
C LEU A 95 -9.54 3.92 10.19
N SER A 96 -8.82 4.91 10.73
CA SER A 96 -8.83 6.27 10.19
C SER A 96 -8.17 6.34 8.81
N GLY A 97 -8.46 7.38 8.01
CA GLY A 97 -7.86 7.53 6.68
C GLY A 97 -6.32 7.57 6.68
N GLY A 98 -5.71 8.17 7.71
CA GLY A 98 -4.25 8.19 7.87
C GLY A 98 -3.66 6.84 8.26
N GLN A 99 -4.41 6.00 8.97
CA GLN A 99 -4.02 4.62 9.25
C GLN A 99 -4.13 3.75 7.99
N LYS A 100 -5.20 3.94 7.21
CA LYS A 100 -5.37 3.22 5.93
C LYS A 100 -4.25 3.51 4.93
N ALA A 101 -3.66 4.69 4.97
CA ALA A 101 -2.55 5.04 4.07
C ALA A 101 -1.21 4.40 4.49
N ARG A 102 -1.12 3.85 5.71
CA ARG A 102 0.11 3.29 6.29
C ARG A 102 0.08 1.77 6.46
N VAL A 103 -1.13 1.20 6.54
CA VAL A 103 -1.41 -0.25 6.54
C VAL A 103 -1.63 -0.68 5.10
#